data_AF-A0A1Q7X6P9-F1
#
_entry.id   AF-A0A1Q7X6P9-F1
#
_cell.length_a   1.000
_cell.length_b   1.000
_cell.length_c   1.000
_cell.angle_alpha   90.00
_cell.angle_beta   90.00
_cell.angle_gamma   90.00
#
_symmetry.space_group_name_H-M   'P 1'
#
loop_
_entity.id
_entity.type
_entity.pdbx_description
1 polymer ?
#
loop_
_entity_poly.entity_id
_entity_poly.type
_entity_poly.pdbx_seq_one_letter_code
_entity_poly.pdbx_strand_id
1 'polypeptide(L)' 'MAAARHPTDGANAGDPGALERFVRGGLALLELEATEAEMGVIGAVDALYRPLTDRLIAAELDGIEPEPGADMAQPPR' A
#
# COMPACT_ATOMS: atom_id res chain seq x y z
N MET A 1 6.45 -27.93 11.62
CA MET A 1 7.30 -26.71 11.66
C MET A 1 6.37 -25.53 11.45
N ALA A 2 6.27 -24.64 12.42
CA ALA A 2 5.39 -23.48 12.36
C ALA A 2 6.03 -22.43 11.44
N ALA A 3 5.33 -22.04 10.38
CA ALA A 3 5.72 -20.89 9.57
C ALA A 3 5.68 -19.64 10.44
N ALA A 4 6.79 -18.90 10.46
CA ALA A 4 6.84 -17.60 11.09
C ALA A 4 5.83 -16.68 10.39
N ARG A 5 4.74 -16.35 11.07
CA ARG A 5 3.81 -15.32 10.62
C ARG A 5 4.58 -14.01 10.61
N HIS A 6 4.81 -13.45 9.44
CA HIS A 6 5.31 -12.08 9.33
C HIS A 6 4.27 -11.14 9.97
N PRO A 7 4.68 -10.24 10.89
CA PRO A 7 3.74 -9.43 11.68
C PRO A 7 3.21 -8.20 10.91
N THR A 8 2.87 -8.35 9.64
CA THR A 8 2.26 -7.28 8.83
C THR A 8 0.81 -7.55 8.43
N ASP A 9 0.30 -8.76 8.68
CA ASP A 9 -1.00 -9.24 8.18
C ASP A 9 -2.24 -8.66 8.89
N GLY A 10 -2.18 -7.45 9.43
CA GLY A 10 -3.40 -6.87 10.03
C GLY A 10 -3.29 -5.53 10.72
N ALA A 11 -2.12 -4.89 10.76
CA ALA A 11 -1.94 -3.67 11.56
C ALA A 11 -2.51 -2.39 10.94
N ASN A 12 -2.83 -2.37 9.64
CA ASN A 12 -3.18 -1.14 8.92
C ASN A 12 -4.68 -0.97 8.63
N ALA A 13 -5.51 -1.97 8.92
CA ALA A 13 -6.95 -1.90 8.72
C ALA A 13 -7.61 -1.17 9.90
N GLY A 14 -7.39 0.13 10.04
CA GLY A 14 -8.12 0.93 11.04
C GLY A 14 -7.45 2.19 11.56
N ASP A 15 -6.23 2.53 11.16
CA ASP A 15 -5.63 3.83 11.51
C ASP A 15 -6.03 4.88 10.44
N PRO A 16 -6.91 5.84 10.78
CA PRO A 16 -7.32 6.89 9.85
C PRO A 16 -6.14 7.76 9.36
N GLY A 17 -5.01 7.77 10.06
CA GLY A 17 -3.80 8.49 9.64
C GLY A 17 -2.83 7.66 8.79
N ALA A 18 -3.07 6.36 8.56
CA ALA A 18 -2.12 5.51 7.83
C ALA A 18 -1.98 5.91 6.37
N LEU A 19 -3.09 6.21 5.68
CA LEU A 19 -3.07 6.65 4.29
C LEU A 19 -2.29 7.95 4.14
N GLU A 20 -2.56 8.94 4.99
CA GLU A 20 -1.87 10.23 4.92
C GLU A 20 -0.36 10.07 5.12
N ARG A 21 0.07 9.29 6.12
CA ARG A 21 1.51 9.03 6.33
C ARG A 21 2.14 8.29 5.16
N PHE A 22 1.44 7.31 4.57
CA PHE A 22 1.92 6.57 3.42
C PHE A 22 2.13 7.49 2.21
N VAL A 23 1.11 8.30 1.88
CA VAL A 23 1.15 9.24 0.74
C VAL A 23 2.24 10.30 0.95
N ARG A 24 2.28 10.94 2.13
CA ARG A 24 3.30 11.96 2.43
C ARG A 24 4.72 11.38 2.41
N GLY A 25 4.91 10.16 2.89
CA GLY A 25 6.20 9.45 2.82
C GLY A 25 6.64 9.20 1.37
N GLY A 26 5.72 8.73 0.52
CA GLY A 26 6.01 8.50 -0.91
C GLY A 26 6.34 9.79 -1.67
N LEU A 27 5.58 10.86 -1.42
CA LEU A 27 5.86 12.17 -2.03
C LEU A 27 7.22 12.71 -1.61
N ALA A 28 7.58 12.58 -0.33
CA ALA A 28 8.89 13.01 0.18
C ALA A 28 10.06 12.28 -0.49
N LEU A 29 9.93 10.97 -0.78
CA LEU A 29 10.95 10.21 -1.52
C LEU A 29 11.16 10.73 -2.95
N LEU A 30 10.14 11.37 -3.52
CA LEU A 30 10.17 11.94 -4.86
C LEU A 30 10.47 13.46 -4.84
N GLU A 31 10.77 14.02 -3.67
CA GLU A 31 10.94 15.46 -3.47
C GLU A 31 9.72 16.28 -3.93
N LEU A 32 8.52 15.71 -3.77
CA LEU A 32 7.24 16.32 -4.11
C LEU A 32 6.51 16.82 -2.86
N GLU A 33 5.78 17.91 -3.02
CA GLU A 33 4.85 18.42 -2.02
C GLU A 33 3.43 18.38 -2.59
N ALA A 34 2.46 17.96 -1.76
CA ALA A 34 1.04 18.01 -2.10
C ALA A 34 0.33 19.05 -1.24
N THR A 35 -0.49 19.86 -1.88
CA THR A 35 -1.44 20.76 -1.23
C THR A 35 -2.54 19.97 -0.52
N GLU A 36 -3.23 20.62 0.41
CA GLU A 36 -4.38 20.02 1.12
C GLU A 36 -5.51 19.60 0.15
N ALA A 37 -5.68 20.32 -0.96
CA ALA A 37 -6.65 19.95 -1.99
C ALA A 37 -6.26 18.64 -2.70
N GLU A 38 -4.98 18.49 -3.07
CA GLU A 38 -4.46 17.27 -3.68
C GLU A 38 -4.51 16.09 -2.73
N MET A 39 -4.17 16.29 -1.45
CA MET A 39 -4.34 15.29 -0.40
C MET A 39 -5.81 14.86 -0.26
N GLY A 40 -6.75 15.81 -0.34
CA GLY A 40 -8.17 15.53 -0.34
C GLY A 40 -8.61 14.68 -1.54
N VAL A 41 -8.11 14.97 -2.74
CA VAL A 41 -8.38 14.18 -3.95
C VAL A 41 -7.82 12.76 -3.80
N ILE A 42 -6.58 12.61 -3.34
CA ILE A 42 -5.95 11.31 -3.12
C ILE A 42 -6.77 10.49 -2.12
N GLY A 43 -7.20 11.09 -1.01
CA GLY A 43 -8.06 10.44 -0.04
C GLY A 43 -9.41 10.00 -0.61
N ALA A 44 -10.04 10.83 -1.44
CA ALA A 44 -11.30 10.48 -2.09
C ALA A 44 -11.14 9.34 -3.10
N VAL A 45 -10.05 9.33 -3.86
CA VAL A 45 -9.72 8.25 -4.82
C VAL A 45 -9.45 6.95 -4.07
N ASP A 46 -8.64 6.98 -3.01
CA ASP A 46 -8.40 5.80 -2.17
C ASP A 46 -9.72 5.26 -1.64
N ALA A 47 -10.56 6.09 -1.01
CA ALA A 47 -11.85 5.66 -0.49
C ALA A 47 -12.77 5.03 -1.55
N LEU A 48 -12.75 5.56 -2.79
CA LEU A 48 -13.55 5.04 -3.90
C LEU A 48 -13.08 3.65 -4.36
N TYR A 49 -11.76 3.45 -4.45
CA TYR A 49 -11.18 2.22 -4.98
C TYR A 49 -10.81 1.18 -3.91
N ARG A 50 -10.71 1.59 -2.65
CA ARG A 50 -10.30 0.76 -1.51
C ARG A 50 -11.01 -0.59 -1.46
N PRO A 51 -12.34 -0.68 -1.64
CA PRO A 51 -13.03 -1.98 -1.62
C PRO A 51 -12.61 -2.91 -2.77
N LEU A 52 -12.28 -2.37 -3.95
CA LEU A 52 -11.77 -3.17 -5.06
C LEU A 52 -10.32 -3.58 -4.81
N THR A 53 -9.48 -2.67 -4.35
CA THR A 53 -8.08 -2.96 -4.01
C THR A 53 -8.00 -4.02 -2.91
N ASP A 54 -8.82 -3.93 -1.86
CA ASP A 54 -8.88 -4.92 -0.80
C ASP A 54 -9.35 -6.28 -1.34
N ARG A 55 -10.30 -6.31 -2.29
CA ARG A 55 -10.70 -7.55 -2.97
C ARG A 55 -9.58 -8.14 -3.81
N LEU A 56 -8.78 -7.33 -4.50
CA LEU A 56 -7.63 -7.80 -5.28
C LEU A 56 -6.53 -8.35 -4.38
N ILE A 57 -6.25 -7.68 -3.25
CA ILE A 57 -5.31 -8.16 -2.23
C ILE A 57 -5.80 -9.47 -1.62
N ALA A 58 -7.09 -9.52 -1.23
CA ALA A 58 -7.70 -10.70 -0.60
C ALA A 58 -7.95 -11.86 -1.58
N ALA A 59 -7.92 -11.62 -2.88
CA ALA A 59 -8.07 -12.66 -3.88
C ALA A 59 -6.86 -13.62 -3.92
N GLU A 60 -5.86 -13.43 -3.04
CA GLU A 60 -4.60 -14.18 -2.96
C GLU A 60 -4.01 -14.39 -4.36
N LEU A 61 -3.07 -13.53 -4.76
CA LEU A 61 -2.26 -13.76 -5.97
C LEU A 61 -1.31 -14.97 -5.81
N ASP A 62 -1.63 -15.89 -4.91
CA ASP A 62 -0.95 -17.16 -4.70
C ASP A 62 -1.02 -17.98 -5.99
N GLY A 63 0.12 -18.05 -6.67
CA GLY A 63 0.27 -18.73 -7.96
C GLY A 63 0.53 -17.80 -9.14
N ILE A 64 0.55 -16.48 -8.95
CA ILE A 64 1.13 -15.57 -9.94
C ILE A 64 2.65 -15.62 -9.78
N GLU A 65 3.34 -16.06 -10.83
CA GLU A 65 4.79 -16.04 -10.88
C GLU A 65 5.27 -14.59 -10.73
N PRO A 66 6.18 -14.29 -9.78
CA PRO A 66 6.74 -12.95 -9.64
C PRO A 66 7.32 -12.48 -10.97
N GLU A 67 7.19 -11.19 -11.26
CA GLU A 67 7.72 -10.61 -12.49
C GLU A 67 9.23 -10.92 -12.61
N PRO A 68 9.72 -11.39 -13.77
CA PRO A 68 11.13 -11.71 -13.94
C PRO A 68 12.03 -10.51 -13.62
N GLY A 69 12.81 -10.61 -12.54
CA GLY A 69 13.72 -9.56 -12.08
C GLY A 69 13.17 -8.67 -10.95
N ALA A 70 11.90 -8.84 -10.54
CA ALA A 70 11.36 -8.20 -9.36
C ALA A 70 11.85 -8.92 -8.09
N ASP A 71 12.79 -8.31 -7.37
CA ASP A 71 13.16 -8.74 -6.03
C ASP A 71 12.19 -8.15 -5.02
N MET A 72 11.13 -8.89 -4.69
CA MET A 72 10.13 -8.49 -3.71
C MET A 72 10.68 -8.38 -2.27
N ALA A 73 11.92 -8.82 -2.02
CA ALA A 73 12.62 -8.62 -0.75
C ALA A 73 13.35 -7.28 -0.68
N GLN A 74 13.42 -6.53 -1.78
CA GLN A 74 13.97 -5.18 -1.81
C GLN A 74 12.87 -4.17 -2.14
N PRO A 75 12.92 -2.97 -1.53
CA PRO A 75 12.08 -1.88 -1.96
C PRO A 75 12.41 -1.52 -3.44
N PRO A 76 11.42 -1.02 -4.21
CA PRO A 76 11.65 -0.49 -5.55
C PRO A 76 12.76 0.57 -5.51
N ARG A 77 13.60 0.58 -6.54
CA ARG A 77 14.65 1.60 -6.73
C ARG A 77 14.20 2.70 -7.67
#